data_AF-A0AAJ7X945-F1
#
_entry.id   AF-A0AAJ7X945-F1
#
_cell.length_a   1.000
_cell.length_b   1.000
_cell.length_c   1.000
_cell.angle_alpha   90.00
_cell.angle_beta   90.00
_cell.angle_gamma   90.00
#
_symmetry.space_group_name_H-M   'P 1'
#
loop_
_entity.id
_entity.type
_entity.pdbx_description
1 polymer ?
#
loop_
_entity_poly.entity_id
_entity_poly.type
_entity_poly.pdbx_seq_one_letter_code
_entity_poly.pdbx_strand_id
1 'polypeptide(L)'
;MARNAEKAMTALARFRQAQLEEGKVKERRPYLASECEDLQKSEKWRRQIISEISKKVAQIQNAGLGEFRIRDLNDEINKLLREKGHWEARILELGGPDYGRIGPKMLDHEGKEVPGNRGYKYFGAARELPGVRELFDQEPLKAPRKTRGELMKDIDADYYGYRDEDDGVLVPLEQALEKEVVAQAVARWREEREARAAAGGDKAAAAQEEEEEDIYAVPRGESDEEEEGSGGETRDKQQQHFIAHVPVPTQKEVEEALLQRRKMELLAKYASETLQAQSQEARCLLGL
;
A
#
# COMPACT_ATOMS: atom_id res chain seq x y z
N MET A 1 66.21 -20.27 23.34
CA MET A 1 65.97 -19.93 21.92
C MET A 1 65.53 -18.48 21.84
N ALA A 2 66.16 -17.66 21.00
CA ALA A 2 65.78 -16.26 20.76
C ALA A 2 64.33 -16.15 20.26
N ARG A 3 63.64 -15.04 20.59
CA ARG A 3 62.26 -14.78 20.15
C ARG A 3 62.22 -14.59 18.63
N ASN A 4 61.08 -14.87 17.99
CA ASN A 4 60.94 -14.74 16.54
C ASN A 4 61.25 -13.32 16.03
N ALA A 5 60.94 -12.29 16.82
CA ALA A 5 61.30 -10.91 16.52
C ALA A 5 62.82 -10.69 16.41
N GLU A 6 63.60 -11.32 17.29
CA GLU A 6 65.07 -11.23 17.29
C GLU A 6 65.66 -12.02 16.12
N LYS A 7 65.13 -13.20 15.83
CA LYS A 7 65.52 -14.02 14.66
C LYS A 7 65.26 -13.29 13.35
N ALA A 8 64.14 -12.57 13.23
CA ALA A 8 63.78 -11.77 12.07
C ALA A 8 64.69 -10.53 11.89
N MET A 9 65.31 -10.04 12.97
CA MET A 9 66.21 -8.88 12.96
C MET A 9 67.68 -9.25 12.75
N THR A 10 68.01 -10.53 12.56
CA THR A 10 69.37 -10.95 12.26
C THR A 10 69.85 -10.41 10.91
N ALA A 11 71.16 -10.19 10.77
CA ALA A 11 71.75 -9.70 9.53
C ALA A 11 71.39 -10.58 8.31
N LEU A 12 71.36 -11.90 8.49
CA LEU A 12 70.97 -12.85 7.45
C LEU A 12 69.48 -12.71 7.09
N ALA A 13 68.58 -12.60 8.07
CA ALA A 13 67.15 -12.40 7.81
C ALA A 13 66.88 -11.08 7.08
N ARG A 14 67.53 -9.99 7.48
CA ARG A 14 67.45 -8.69 6.80
C ARG A 14 68.04 -8.75 5.39
N PHE A 15 69.16 -9.43 5.19
CA PHE A 15 69.78 -9.60 3.87
C PHE A 15 68.90 -10.43 2.93
N ARG A 16 68.30 -11.53 3.42
CA ARG A 16 67.30 -12.30 2.65
C ARG A 16 66.08 -11.47 2.31
N GLN A 17 65.56 -10.68 3.24
CA GLN A 17 64.46 -9.76 2.96
C GLN A 17 64.86 -8.72 1.91
N ALA A 18 66.05 -8.13 2.02
CA ALA A 18 66.56 -7.17 1.04
C ALA A 18 66.68 -7.80 -0.35
N GLN A 19 67.17 -9.04 -0.48
CA GLN A 19 67.22 -9.78 -1.76
C GLN A 19 65.83 -10.11 -2.32
N LEU A 20 64.86 -10.44 -1.46
CA LEU A 20 63.48 -10.70 -1.87
C LEU A 20 62.72 -9.41 -2.27
N GLU A 21 63.10 -8.28 -1.69
CA GLU A 21 62.61 -6.95 -2.04
C GLU A 21 63.36 -6.34 -3.24
N GLU A 22 64.57 -6.83 -3.55
CA GLU A 22 65.33 -6.49 -4.75
C GLU A 22 64.53 -6.91 -6.00
N GLY A 23 63.94 -5.91 -6.67
CA GLY A 23 63.04 -6.09 -7.83
C GLY A 23 61.54 -5.98 -7.51
N LYS A 24 61.12 -5.98 -6.24
CA LYS A 24 59.73 -5.73 -5.83
C LYS A 24 59.62 -4.42 -5.05
N VAL A 25 59.58 -3.32 -5.79
CA VAL A 25 59.21 -2.02 -5.20
C VAL A 25 57.76 -2.15 -4.70
N LYS A 26 57.55 -1.94 -3.38
CA LYS A 26 56.20 -1.79 -2.83
C LYS A 26 55.63 -0.48 -3.39
N GLU A 27 55.01 -0.59 -4.55
CA GLU A 27 54.29 0.54 -5.14
C GLU A 27 53.26 1.03 -4.12
N ARG A 28 53.23 2.34 -3.91
CA ARG A 28 52.20 2.97 -3.09
C ARG A 28 51.05 3.37 -3.99
N ARG A 29 49.83 3.18 -3.51
CA ARG A 29 48.62 3.66 -4.19
C ARG A 29 48.74 5.18 -4.43
N PRO A 30 48.55 5.66 -5.68
CA PRO A 30 48.45 7.08 -5.96
C PRO A 30 47.31 7.73 -5.17
N TYR A 31 47.43 9.03 -4.87
CA TYR A 31 46.39 9.75 -4.14
C TYR A 31 45.16 10.02 -5.03
N LEU A 32 45.40 10.42 -6.28
CA LEU A 32 44.36 10.64 -7.27
C LEU A 32 44.23 9.42 -8.19
N ALA A 33 43.02 8.92 -8.35
CA ALA A 33 42.75 7.80 -9.27
C ALA A 33 43.03 8.20 -10.74
N SER A 34 42.81 9.47 -11.09
CA SER A 34 43.02 10.01 -12.45
C SER A 34 44.47 9.92 -12.94
N GLU A 35 45.45 9.88 -12.04
CA GLU A 35 46.87 9.72 -12.40
C GLU A 35 47.20 8.32 -12.93
N CYS A 36 46.32 7.34 -12.71
CA CYS A 36 46.52 5.99 -13.21
C CYS A 36 45.84 5.82 -14.57
N GLU A 37 46.63 5.49 -15.59
CA GLU A 37 46.15 5.21 -16.96
C GLU A 37 46.03 3.71 -17.26
N ASP A 38 46.59 2.86 -16.38
CA ASP A 38 46.60 1.42 -16.55
C ASP A 38 45.42 0.76 -15.83
N LEU A 39 44.62 0.03 -16.59
CA LEU A 39 43.45 -0.71 -16.10
C LEU A 39 43.85 -1.76 -15.05
N GLN A 40 44.93 -2.51 -15.28
CA GLN A 40 45.33 -3.60 -14.37
C GLN A 40 45.80 -3.06 -13.02
N LYS A 41 46.53 -1.95 -13.02
CA LYS A 41 46.93 -1.24 -11.79
C LYS A 41 45.73 -0.67 -11.06
N SER A 42 44.77 -0.08 -11.77
CA SER A 42 43.54 0.44 -11.18
C SER A 42 42.74 -0.66 -10.46
N GLU A 43 42.60 -1.83 -11.08
CA GLU A 43 41.99 -3.00 -10.44
C GLU A 43 42.76 -3.50 -9.20
N LYS A 44 44.09 -3.53 -9.28
CA LYS A 44 44.97 -3.90 -8.14
C LYS A 44 44.73 -2.95 -6.96
N TRP A 45 44.70 -1.65 -7.21
CA TRP A 45 44.43 -0.65 -6.16
C TRP A 45 43.03 -0.81 -5.57
N ARG A 46 42.00 -1.02 -6.39
CA ARG A 46 40.64 -1.33 -5.93
C ARG A 46 40.61 -2.53 -4.98
N ARG A 47 41.26 -3.64 -5.34
CA ARG A 47 41.31 -4.85 -4.48
C ARG A 47 42.06 -4.59 -3.17
N GLN A 48 43.10 -3.77 -3.20
CA GLN A 48 43.80 -3.35 -2.00
C GLN A 48 42.89 -2.53 -1.08
N ILE A 49 42.13 -1.57 -1.60
CA ILE A 49 41.17 -0.78 -0.81
C ILE A 49 40.16 -1.71 -0.13
N ILE A 50 39.58 -2.65 -0.87
CA ILE A 50 38.62 -3.62 -0.33
C ILE A 50 39.25 -4.41 0.82
N SER A 51 40.49 -4.87 0.67
CA SER A 51 41.21 -5.61 1.71
C SER A 51 41.50 -4.74 2.95
N GLU A 52 41.83 -3.46 2.77
CA GLU A 52 42.01 -2.49 3.85
C GLU A 52 40.70 -2.26 4.61
N ILE A 53 39.58 -2.13 3.88
CA ILE A 53 38.25 -2.00 4.48
C ILE A 53 37.91 -3.25 5.30
N SER A 54 38.04 -4.46 4.73
CA SER A 54 37.73 -5.70 5.46
C SER A 54 38.52 -5.85 6.76
N LYS A 55 39.79 -5.42 6.79
CA LYS A 55 40.59 -5.42 8.02
C LYS A 55 40.06 -4.43 9.07
N LYS A 56 39.64 -3.24 8.65
CA LYS A 56 39.09 -2.23 9.58
C LYS A 56 37.69 -2.61 10.07
N VAL A 57 36.86 -3.15 9.18
CA VAL A 57 35.56 -3.72 9.55
C VAL A 57 35.73 -4.80 10.62
N ALA A 58 36.66 -5.74 10.42
CA ALA A 58 36.97 -6.78 11.42
C ALA A 58 37.45 -6.18 12.77
N GLN A 59 38.13 -5.03 12.75
CA GLN A 59 38.51 -4.33 13.98
C GLN A 59 37.29 -3.69 14.68
N ILE A 60 36.39 -3.06 13.93
CA ILE A 60 35.18 -2.41 14.46
C ILE A 60 34.20 -3.41 15.07
N GLN A 61 34.13 -4.64 14.55
CA GLN A 61 33.25 -5.67 15.14
C GLN A 61 33.61 -5.99 16.61
N ASN A 62 34.83 -5.66 17.05
CA ASN A 62 35.20 -5.82 18.46
C ASN A 62 34.68 -4.62 19.28
N ALA A 63 33.51 -4.80 19.92
CA ALA A 63 32.87 -3.78 20.78
C ALA A 63 33.72 -3.34 22.00
N GLY A 64 34.82 -4.03 22.30
CA GLY A 64 35.77 -3.65 23.33
C GLY A 64 36.76 -2.54 22.93
N LEU A 65 36.77 -2.10 21.68
CA LEU A 65 37.49 -0.89 21.30
C LEU A 65 36.76 0.32 21.87
N GLY A 66 37.48 1.22 22.55
CA GLY A 66 36.86 2.45 23.07
C GLY A 66 36.13 3.24 21.99
N GLU A 67 35.05 3.90 22.37
CA GLU A 67 34.13 4.62 21.47
C GLU A 67 34.83 5.58 20.48
N PHE A 68 35.81 6.37 20.94
CA PHE A 68 36.58 7.27 20.08
C PHE A 68 37.29 6.53 18.96
N ARG A 69 37.89 5.38 19.27
CA ARG A 69 38.60 4.58 18.27
C ARG A 69 37.64 3.95 17.27
N ILE A 70 36.44 3.57 17.71
CA ILE A 70 35.39 3.06 16.81
C ILE A 70 34.95 4.16 15.84
N ARG A 71 34.80 5.42 16.30
CA ARG A 71 34.48 6.57 15.43
C ARG A 71 35.57 6.80 14.38
N ASP A 72 36.83 6.88 14.80
CA ASP A 72 37.96 7.08 13.88
C ASP A 72 38.04 5.96 12.83
N LEU A 73 37.87 4.71 13.24
CA LEU A 73 37.85 3.58 12.32
C LEU A 73 36.67 3.66 11.34
N ASN A 74 35.50 4.12 11.78
CA ASN A 74 34.33 4.29 10.93
C ASN A 74 34.55 5.40 9.89
N ASP A 75 35.14 6.53 10.29
CA ASP A 75 35.52 7.61 9.38
C ASP A 75 36.56 7.15 8.35
N GLU A 76 37.55 6.39 8.80
CA GLU A 76 38.55 5.81 7.93
C GLU A 76 37.96 4.82 6.92
N ILE A 77 36.99 3.99 7.31
CA ILE A 77 36.29 3.10 6.39
C ILE A 77 35.48 3.91 5.37
N ASN A 78 34.74 4.93 5.81
CA ASN A 78 33.98 5.79 4.90
C ASN A 78 34.90 6.53 3.91
N LYS A 79 36.09 6.95 4.36
CA LYS A 79 37.12 7.51 3.47
C LYS A 79 37.57 6.50 2.41
N LEU A 80 37.87 5.26 2.82
CA LEU A 80 38.26 4.19 1.89
C LEU A 80 37.13 3.82 0.92
N LEU A 81 35.86 3.87 1.35
CA LEU A 81 34.71 3.63 0.48
C LEU A 81 34.56 4.71 -0.61
N ARG A 82 34.81 5.98 -0.28
CA ARG A 82 34.86 7.06 -1.28
C ARG A 82 36.01 6.86 -2.25
N GLU A 83 37.20 6.56 -1.74
CA GLU A 83 38.36 6.23 -2.57
C GLU A 83 38.07 5.04 -3.50
N LYS A 84 37.45 3.97 -3.00
CA LYS A 84 36.99 2.82 -3.80
C LYS A 84 36.07 3.29 -4.93
N GLY A 85 35.11 4.16 -4.66
CA GLY A 85 34.22 4.72 -5.67
C GLY A 85 34.97 5.49 -6.77
N HIS A 86 35.99 6.28 -6.41
CA HIS A 86 36.84 6.97 -7.39
C HIS A 86 37.62 5.98 -8.28
N TRP A 87 38.16 4.91 -7.69
CA TRP A 87 38.84 3.87 -8.46
C TRP A 87 37.88 3.06 -9.35
N GLU A 88 36.65 2.80 -8.89
CA GLU A 88 35.62 2.13 -9.70
C GLU A 88 35.18 3.00 -10.89
N ALA A 89 35.01 4.30 -10.68
CA ALA A 89 34.74 5.25 -11.76
C ALA A 89 35.91 5.33 -12.76
N ARG A 90 37.15 5.37 -12.27
CA ARG A 90 38.33 5.38 -13.13
C ARG A 90 38.46 4.11 -13.97
N ILE A 91 38.18 2.95 -13.38
CA ILE A 91 38.16 1.67 -14.11
C ILE A 91 37.13 1.72 -15.23
N LEU A 92 35.94 2.27 -14.96
CA LEU A 92 34.89 2.44 -15.96
C LEU A 92 35.33 3.38 -17.10
N GLU A 93 35.97 4.51 -16.77
CA GLU A 93 36.52 5.46 -17.76
C GLU A 93 37.59 4.81 -18.66
N LEU A 94 38.43 3.93 -18.10
CA LEU A 94 39.45 3.19 -18.84
C LEU A 94 38.87 2.02 -19.66
N GLY A 95 37.53 1.87 -19.72
CA GLY A 95 36.84 0.81 -20.47
C GLY A 95 36.77 -0.54 -19.75
N GLY A 96 36.98 -0.55 -18.43
CA GLY A 96 36.88 -1.74 -17.60
C GLY A 96 35.45 -2.08 -17.14
N PRO A 97 35.27 -3.16 -16.37
CA PRO A 97 33.97 -3.58 -15.87
C PRO A 97 33.34 -2.57 -14.90
N ASP A 98 32.02 -2.37 -15.01
CA ASP A 98 31.26 -1.56 -14.06
C ASP A 98 31.07 -2.30 -12.72
N TYR A 99 32.04 -2.11 -11.83
CA TYR A 99 32.01 -2.69 -10.49
C TYR A 99 30.98 -2.07 -9.55
N GLY A 100 30.47 -0.88 -9.83
CA GLY A 100 29.40 -0.28 -9.03
C GLY A 100 28.09 -1.04 -9.21
N ARG A 101 27.82 -1.49 -10.43
CA ARG A 101 26.63 -2.28 -10.77
C ARG A 101 26.81 -3.78 -10.55
N ILE A 102 27.97 -4.31 -10.93
CA ILE A 102 28.25 -5.77 -10.96
C ILE A 102 28.83 -6.26 -9.63
N GLY A 103 29.47 -5.37 -8.87
CA GLY A 103 30.21 -5.74 -7.66
C GLY A 103 29.31 -6.34 -6.57
N PRO A 104 29.80 -7.35 -5.81
CA PRO A 104 29.09 -7.86 -4.66
C PRO A 104 28.90 -6.73 -3.64
N LYS A 105 27.64 -6.38 -3.33
CA LYS A 105 27.27 -5.42 -2.27
C LYS A 105 27.51 -5.98 -0.85
N MET A 106 28.36 -6.99 -0.71
CA MET A 106 28.63 -7.67 0.57
C MET A 106 29.11 -6.70 1.66
N LEU A 107 29.78 -5.63 1.28
CA LEU A 107 30.21 -4.59 2.21
C LEU A 107 29.08 -3.63 2.64
N ASP A 108 28.04 -3.48 1.82
CA ASP A 108 26.90 -2.62 2.11
C ASP A 108 25.89 -3.28 3.05
N HIS A 109 25.90 -4.62 3.17
CA HIS A 109 25.02 -5.34 4.10
C HIS A 109 25.41 -5.13 5.57
N GLU A 110 26.67 -4.83 5.86
CA GLU A 110 27.14 -4.55 7.22
C GLU A 110 27.09 -3.06 7.59
N GLY A 111 27.05 -2.18 6.60
CA GLY A 111 26.98 -0.74 6.78
C GLY A 111 25.55 -0.22 6.68
N LYS A 112 24.96 0.25 7.79
CA LYS A 112 23.64 0.89 7.76
C LYS A 112 23.82 2.40 7.51
N GLU A 113 23.04 2.96 6.58
CA GLU A 113 22.99 4.41 6.34
C GLU A 113 21.89 5.03 7.19
N VAL A 114 22.18 6.17 7.84
CA VAL A 114 21.18 6.91 8.59
C VAL A 114 20.17 7.52 7.60
N PRO A 115 18.87 7.32 7.81
CA PRO A 115 17.82 7.95 7.01
C PRO A 115 18.01 9.48 6.94
N GLY A 116 18.26 10.01 5.74
CA GLY A 116 18.49 11.44 5.49
C GLY A 116 19.94 11.83 5.18
N ASN A 117 20.93 11.07 5.67
CA ASN A 117 22.34 11.32 5.36
C ASN A 117 22.82 10.37 4.26
N ARG A 118 22.76 10.83 3.00
CA ARG A 118 23.21 10.04 1.85
C ARG A 118 24.73 9.94 1.83
N GLY A 119 25.26 8.72 2.00
CA GLY A 119 26.66 8.39 1.69
C GLY A 119 27.62 8.23 2.88
N TYR A 120 27.14 8.35 4.12
CA TYR A 120 27.92 8.00 5.32
C TYR A 120 27.33 6.75 5.97
N LYS A 121 28.15 5.72 6.16
CA LYS A 121 27.75 4.41 6.68
C LYS A 121 28.33 4.16 8.06
N TYR A 122 27.57 3.49 8.90
CA TYR A 122 28.05 3.00 10.20
C TYR A 122 28.15 1.47 10.16
N PHE A 123 29.33 0.95 10.49
CA PHE A 123 29.65 -0.49 10.44
C PHE A 123 29.71 -1.10 11.84
N GLY A 124 29.22 -2.33 12.03
CA GLY A 124 29.40 -3.11 13.27
C GLY A 124 29.08 -2.32 14.55
N ALA A 125 30.02 -2.31 15.51
CA ALA A 125 29.88 -1.58 16.77
C ALA A 125 29.72 -0.05 16.62
N ALA A 126 30.09 0.54 15.48
CA ALA A 126 29.87 1.96 15.23
C ALA A 126 28.38 2.33 15.18
N ARG A 127 27.50 1.36 14.90
CA ARG A 127 26.05 1.54 14.94
C ARG A 127 25.50 1.65 16.37
N GLU A 128 26.18 1.05 17.33
CA GLU A 128 25.74 1.00 18.74
C GLU A 128 26.27 2.18 19.55
N LEU A 129 27.02 3.08 18.92
CA LEU A 129 27.52 4.29 19.57
C LEU A 129 26.36 5.16 20.08
N PRO A 130 26.49 5.75 21.28
CA PRO A 130 25.57 6.76 21.79
C PRO A 130 25.29 7.86 20.75
N GLY A 131 24.01 8.22 20.56
CA GLY A 131 23.55 9.17 19.55
C GLY A 131 23.41 8.62 18.12
N VAL A 132 24.28 7.70 17.69
CA VAL A 132 24.12 7.02 16.37
C VAL A 132 23.05 5.93 16.45
N ARG A 133 23.03 5.19 17.56
CA ARG A 133 22.05 4.15 17.82
C ARG A 133 20.61 4.69 17.78
N GLU A 134 20.38 5.84 18.39
CA GLU A 134 19.07 6.52 18.41
C GLU A 134 18.58 6.90 17.01
N LEU A 135 19.51 7.23 16.09
CA LEU A 135 19.16 7.52 14.69
C LEU A 135 18.76 6.26 13.91
N PHE A 136 19.20 5.08 14.36
CA PHE A 136 18.91 3.80 13.72
C PHE A 136 17.74 3.03 14.32
N ASP A 137 17.50 3.24 15.61
CA ASP A 137 16.32 2.79 16.35
C ASP A 137 15.14 3.68 15.93
N GLN A 138 14.77 3.62 14.64
CA GLN A 138 13.48 4.16 14.22
C GLN A 138 12.41 3.44 15.02
N GLU A 139 11.50 4.22 15.62
CA GLU A 139 10.32 3.65 16.27
C GLU A 139 9.70 2.62 15.32
N PRO A 140 9.37 1.40 15.82
CA PRO A 140 8.73 0.41 14.98
C PRO A 140 7.51 1.07 14.33
N LEU A 141 7.39 0.92 13.00
CA LEU A 141 6.27 1.49 12.26
C LEU A 141 4.99 1.14 13.01
N LYS A 142 4.22 2.18 13.39
CA LYS A 142 2.93 1.98 14.07
C LYS A 142 2.15 0.95 13.29
N ALA A 143 1.58 -0.04 13.99
CA ALA A 143 0.81 -1.10 13.36
C ALA A 143 -0.15 -0.47 12.34
N PRO A 144 -0.22 -1.00 11.10
CA PRO A 144 -1.06 -0.44 10.07
C PRO A 144 -2.49 -0.30 10.61
N ARG A 145 -3.11 0.85 10.40
CA ARG A 145 -4.51 1.04 10.80
C ARG A 145 -5.34 0.01 10.04
N LYS A 146 -6.31 -0.62 10.72
CA LYS A 146 -7.25 -1.55 10.08
C LYS A 146 -7.80 -0.91 8.81
N THR A 147 -7.72 -1.62 7.70
CA THR A 147 -8.25 -1.12 6.43
C THR A 147 -9.78 -1.11 6.48
N ARG A 148 -10.43 -0.30 5.64
CA ARG A 148 -11.90 -0.27 5.55
C ARG A 148 -12.48 -1.67 5.29
N GLY A 149 -11.80 -2.48 4.47
CA GLY A 149 -12.20 -3.86 4.18
C GLY A 149 -12.12 -4.77 5.42
N GLU A 150 -11.09 -4.61 6.26
CA GLU A 150 -11.00 -5.35 7.53
C GLU A 150 -12.04 -4.90 8.55
N LEU A 151 -12.39 -3.61 8.56
CA LEU A 151 -13.45 -3.10 9.42
C LEU A 151 -14.84 -3.61 8.99
N MET A 152 -15.05 -3.78 7.69
CA MET A 152 -16.32 -4.27 7.13
C MET A 152 -16.49 -5.80 7.26
N LYS A 153 -15.43 -6.53 7.62
CA LYS A 153 -15.50 -8.00 7.78
C LYS A 153 -16.31 -8.43 9.01
N ASP A 154 -16.31 -7.60 10.04
CA ASP A 154 -17.03 -7.87 11.29
C ASP A 154 -18.44 -7.24 11.27
N ILE A 155 -18.86 -6.67 10.13
CA ILE A 155 -20.17 -6.05 9.93
C ILE A 155 -21.04 -7.05 9.17
N ASP A 156 -21.74 -7.88 9.95
CA ASP A 156 -22.60 -8.95 9.43
C ASP A 156 -24.05 -8.46 9.22
N ALA A 157 -24.91 -9.32 8.65
CA ALA A 157 -26.34 -9.03 8.50
C ALA A 157 -27.02 -8.69 9.84
N ASP A 158 -26.52 -9.28 10.93
CA ASP A 158 -26.93 -9.03 12.32
C ASP A 158 -26.69 -7.56 12.73
N TYR A 159 -25.62 -6.91 12.23
CA TYR A 159 -25.38 -5.48 12.51
C TYR A 159 -26.46 -4.57 11.92
N TYR A 160 -27.07 -5.01 10.82
CA TYR A 160 -28.19 -4.31 10.17
C TYR A 160 -29.56 -4.78 10.65
N GLY A 161 -29.62 -5.68 11.65
CA GLY A 161 -30.87 -6.16 12.24
C GLY A 161 -31.71 -7.05 11.33
N TYR A 162 -31.14 -7.58 10.23
CA TYR A 162 -31.89 -8.42 9.28
C TYR A 162 -32.37 -9.76 9.88
N ARG A 163 -31.92 -10.11 11.08
CA ARG A 163 -32.28 -11.37 11.77
C ARG A 163 -32.96 -11.14 13.12
N ASP A 164 -33.21 -9.88 13.50
CA ASP A 164 -33.86 -9.55 14.79
C ASP A 164 -35.33 -10.01 14.81
N GLU A 165 -35.99 -10.06 13.65
CA GLU A 165 -37.36 -10.57 13.50
C GLU A 165 -37.43 -12.11 13.54
N ASP A 166 -36.34 -12.79 13.17
CA ASP A 166 -36.24 -14.26 13.09
C ASP A 166 -35.91 -14.92 14.45
N ASP A 167 -35.58 -14.14 15.48
CA ASP A 167 -35.28 -14.65 16.84
C ASP A 167 -36.51 -15.27 17.53
N GLY A 168 -37.71 -15.14 16.93
CA GLY A 168 -38.94 -15.78 17.40
C GLY A 168 -39.47 -15.24 18.74
N VAL A 169 -38.85 -14.19 19.28
CA VAL A 169 -39.25 -13.51 20.51
C VAL A 169 -40.45 -12.58 20.27
N LEU A 170 -40.56 -12.01 19.07
CA LEU A 170 -41.60 -11.02 18.75
C LEU A 170 -43.00 -11.66 18.72
N VAL A 171 -43.15 -12.81 18.07
CA VAL A 171 -44.46 -13.48 17.87
C VAL A 171 -45.18 -13.82 19.18
N PRO A 172 -44.53 -14.41 20.22
CA PRO A 172 -45.18 -14.65 21.51
C PRO A 172 -45.61 -13.36 22.23
N LEU A 173 -44.84 -12.28 22.10
CA LEU A 173 -45.16 -11.00 22.72
C LEU A 173 -46.36 -10.33 22.05
N GLU A 174 -46.40 -10.36 20.71
CA GLU A 174 -47.53 -9.88 19.92
C GLU A 174 -48.81 -10.63 20.24
N GLN A 175 -48.76 -11.97 20.33
CA GLN A 175 -49.92 -12.79 20.69
C GLN A 175 -50.43 -12.52 22.11
N ALA A 176 -49.54 -12.18 23.05
CA ALA A 176 -49.95 -11.81 24.41
C ALA A 176 -50.68 -10.45 24.40
N LEU A 177 -50.09 -9.46 23.74
CA LEU A 177 -50.69 -8.12 23.59
C LEU A 177 -52.01 -8.17 22.82
N GLU A 178 -52.09 -8.95 21.73
CA GLU A 178 -53.31 -9.10 20.94
C GLU A 178 -54.46 -9.62 21.81
N LYS A 179 -54.22 -10.65 22.63
CA LYS A 179 -55.24 -11.17 23.56
C LYS A 179 -55.71 -10.11 24.56
N GLU A 180 -54.81 -9.29 25.08
CA GLU A 180 -55.16 -8.20 26.00
C GLU A 180 -56.00 -7.12 25.30
N VAL A 181 -55.60 -6.69 24.12
CA VAL A 181 -56.29 -5.68 23.33
C VAL A 181 -57.67 -6.18 22.90
N VAL A 182 -57.78 -7.42 22.43
CA VAL A 182 -59.05 -8.05 22.07
C VAL A 182 -59.96 -8.15 23.29
N ALA A 183 -59.44 -8.55 24.46
CA ALA A 183 -60.23 -8.61 25.69
C ALA A 183 -60.76 -7.23 26.11
N GLN A 184 -59.95 -6.17 25.99
CA GLN A 184 -60.37 -4.80 26.27
C GLN A 184 -61.42 -4.31 25.27
N ALA A 185 -61.25 -4.59 23.98
CA ALA A 185 -62.21 -4.23 22.93
C ALA A 185 -63.55 -4.93 23.13
N VAL A 186 -63.53 -6.23 23.46
CA VAL A 186 -64.74 -7.01 23.77
C VAL A 186 -65.43 -6.50 25.03
N ALA A 187 -64.67 -6.12 26.07
CA ALA A 187 -65.24 -5.53 27.28
C ALA A 187 -65.95 -4.20 26.98
N ARG A 188 -65.28 -3.29 26.24
CA ARG A 188 -65.88 -2.03 25.79
C ARG A 188 -67.14 -2.26 24.95
N TRP A 189 -67.09 -3.18 23.99
CA TRP A 189 -68.26 -3.51 23.16
C TRP A 189 -69.43 -4.07 23.99
N ARG A 190 -69.15 -4.92 24.99
CA ARG A 190 -70.18 -5.45 25.90
C ARG A 190 -70.80 -4.34 26.73
N GLU A 191 -69.99 -3.44 27.29
CA GLU A 191 -70.47 -2.28 28.04
C GLU A 191 -71.33 -1.36 27.17
N GLU A 192 -70.91 -1.08 25.93
CA GLU A 192 -71.67 -0.30 24.96
C GLU A 192 -72.98 -0.99 24.56
N ARG A 193 -72.97 -2.30 24.36
CA ARG A 193 -74.18 -3.09 24.07
C ARG A 193 -75.15 -3.11 25.25
N GLU A 194 -74.68 -3.29 26.47
CA GLU A 194 -75.50 -3.26 27.68
C GLU A 194 -76.06 -1.85 27.94
N ALA A 195 -75.27 -0.80 27.74
CA ALA A 195 -75.73 0.58 27.80
C ALA A 195 -76.79 0.89 26.72
N ARG A 196 -76.62 0.38 25.49
CA ARG A 196 -77.57 0.52 24.38
C ARG A 196 -78.86 -0.28 24.62
N ALA A 197 -78.76 -1.46 25.25
CA ALA A 197 -79.92 -2.25 25.67
C ALA A 197 -80.69 -1.59 26.82
N ALA A 198 -79.99 -1.01 27.80
CA ALA A 198 -80.58 -0.25 28.90
C ALA A 198 -81.25 1.06 28.43
N ALA A 199 -80.75 1.67 27.34
CA ALA A 199 -81.34 2.84 26.70
C ALA A 199 -82.56 2.54 25.80
N GLY A 200 -83.00 1.28 25.71
CA GLY A 200 -84.26 0.89 25.04
C GLY A 200 -84.25 1.00 23.50
N GLY A 201 -83.08 0.81 22.86
CA GLY A 201 -82.88 1.11 21.45
C GLY A 201 -82.58 -0.08 20.53
N ASP A 202 -83.41 -1.14 20.53
CA ASP A 202 -83.23 -2.28 19.61
C ASP A 202 -83.60 -1.99 18.14
N LYS A 203 -84.12 -0.79 17.81
CA LYS A 203 -84.49 -0.43 16.43
C LYS A 203 -83.45 0.38 15.65
N ALA A 204 -82.36 0.81 16.28
CA ALA A 204 -81.33 1.63 15.62
C ALA A 204 -80.09 0.83 15.16
N ALA A 205 -79.96 -0.45 15.51
CA ALA A 205 -78.78 -1.26 15.15
C ALA A 205 -78.84 -1.79 13.70
N ALA A 206 -80.04 -2.16 13.21
CA ALA A 206 -80.21 -2.64 11.84
C ALA A 206 -79.92 -1.57 10.76
N ALA A 207 -79.90 -0.29 11.12
CA ALA A 207 -79.61 0.80 10.19
C ALA A 207 -78.12 1.19 10.16
N GLN A 208 -77.31 0.73 11.13
CA GLN A 208 -75.89 1.08 11.23
C GLN A 208 -74.97 -0.03 10.71
N GLU A 209 -75.43 -1.29 10.70
CA GLU A 209 -74.71 -2.41 10.07
C GLU A 209 -74.76 -2.35 8.52
N GLU A 210 -75.66 -1.57 7.92
CA GLU A 210 -75.72 -1.39 6.44
C GLU A 210 -74.76 -0.30 5.91
N GLU A 211 -74.09 0.48 6.77
CA GLU A 211 -73.13 1.52 6.39
C GLU A 211 -71.67 1.17 6.76
N GLU A 212 -71.35 -0.11 6.97
CA GLU A 212 -69.93 -0.52 6.93
C GLU A 212 -69.48 -0.56 5.47
N GLU A 213 -68.83 0.52 5.03
CA GLU A 213 -68.19 0.59 3.71
C GLU A 213 -67.20 -0.60 3.56
N ASP A 214 -67.45 -1.45 2.57
CA ASP A 214 -66.58 -2.58 2.25
C ASP A 214 -65.19 -2.07 1.84
N ILE A 215 -64.23 -2.22 2.75
CA ILE A 215 -62.85 -1.73 2.60
C ILE A 215 -62.14 -2.42 1.41
N TYR A 216 -62.72 -3.50 0.87
CA TYR A 216 -62.23 -4.21 -0.31
C TYR A 216 -62.99 -3.89 -1.62
N ALA A 217 -63.93 -2.94 -1.60
CA ALA A 217 -64.65 -2.53 -2.80
C ALA A 217 -63.71 -1.77 -3.77
N VAL A 218 -63.19 -2.48 -4.77
CA VAL A 218 -62.43 -1.89 -5.88
C VAL A 218 -63.38 -1.02 -6.72
N PRO A 219 -63.10 0.28 -6.93
CA PRO A 219 -63.94 1.16 -7.74
C PRO A 219 -64.10 0.60 -9.17
N ARG A 220 -65.34 0.37 -9.61
CA ARG A 220 -65.64 0.05 -11.01
C ARG A 220 -65.36 1.27 -11.88
N GLY A 221 -64.11 1.40 -12.33
CA GLY A 221 -63.68 2.48 -13.21
C GLY A 221 -62.36 2.23 -13.93
N GLU A 222 -61.49 1.37 -13.43
CA GLU A 222 -60.19 1.08 -14.07
C GLU A 222 -60.10 -0.42 -14.36
N SER A 223 -60.72 -0.79 -15.48
CA SER A 223 -60.36 -1.99 -16.21
C SER A 223 -59.14 -1.64 -17.03
N ASP A 224 -57.96 -2.06 -16.61
CA ASP A 224 -56.81 -2.16 -17.50
C ASP A 224 -56.28 -3.60 -17.47
N GLU A 225 -56.22 -4.14 -18.68
CA GLU A 225 -55.84 -5.51 -19.03
C GLU A 225 -54.32 -5.68 -18.84
N GLU A 226 -53.95 -6.82 -18.23
CA GLU A 226 -52.70 -7.59 -18.39
C GLU A 226 -51.33 -6.85 -18.38
N GLU A 227 -50.50 -7.10 -17.36
CA GLU A 227 -49.21 -7.80 -17.54
C GLU A 227 -48.57 -8.20 -16.19
N GLU A 228 -48.08 -9.44 -16.14
CA GLU A 228 -47.39 -10.05 -15.01
C GLU A 228 -46.03 -9.38 -14.74
N GLY A 229 -45.67 -9.18 -13.46
CA GLY A 229 -44.28 -8.89 -13.12
C GLY A 229 -44.00 -8.30 -11.74
N SER A 230 -43.90 -9.19 -10.73
CA SER A 230 -42.94 -9.16 -9.62
C SER A 230 -42.58 -7.82 -8.91
N GLY A 231 -42.83 -7.78 -7.60
CA GLY A 231 -42.07 -6.97 -6.65
C GLY A 231 -42.96 -6.03 -5.85
N GLY A 232 -43.24 -6.41 -4.60
CA GLY A 232 -44.04 -5.60 -3.69
C GLY A 232 -43.31 -4.34 -3.24
N GLU A 233 -44.09 -3.30 -2.92
CA GLU A 233 -43.62 -2.23 -2.04
C GLU A 233 -44.80 -1.60 -1.29
N THR A 234 -44.66 -1.63 0.02
CA THR A 234 -45.43 -0.90 1.02
C THR A 234 -45.31 0.59 0.81
N ARG A 235 -46.45 1.27 0.87
CA ARG A 235 -46.60 2.71 0.77
C ARG A 235 -46.10 3.38 2.05
N ASP A 236 -44.95 4.04 1.96
CA ASP A 236 -44.49 4.98 2.98
C ASP A 236 -44.47 6.44 2.48
N LYS A 237 -44.65 7.33 3.44
CA LYS A 237 -45.09 8.72 3.29
C LYS A 237 -44.09 9.62 2.56
N GLN A 238 -44.64 10.53 1.75
CA GLN A 238 -44.13 11.86 1.37
C GLN A 238 -42.62 12.11 1.60
N GLN A 239 -41.80 11.63 0.68
CA GLN A 239 -40.54 12.29 0.32
C GLN A 239 -40.60 12.55 -1.18
N GLN A 240 -40.55 13.82 -1.59
CA GLN A 240 -40.37 14.15 -3.00
C GLN A 240 -38.96 13.70 -3.39
N HIS A 241 -38.84 12.50 -3.96
CA HIS A 241 -37.60 12.04 -4.55
C HIS A 241 -37.24 12.97 -5.73
N PHE A 242 -36.23 13.82 -5.52
CA PHE A 242 -35.59 14.55 -6.62
C PHE A 242 -34.80 13.56 -7.47
N ILE A 243 -35.42 13.06 -8.53
CA ILE A 243 -34.75 12.25 -9.54
C ILE A 243 -34.06 13.22 -10.50
N ALA A 244 -32.77 13.47 -10.26
CA ALA A 244 -31.92 14.16 -11.23
C ALA A 244 -31.62 13.20 -12.37
N HIS A 245 -32.35 13.34 -13.49
CA HIS A 245 -32.13 12.53 -14.67
C HIS A 245 -30.80 12.92 -15.34
N VAL A 246 -29.72 12.27 -14.92
CA VAL A 246 -28.44 12.36 -15.63
C VAL A 246 -28.63 11.63 -16.96
N PRO A 247 -28.38 12.26 -18.12
CA PRO A 247 -28.48 11.58 -19.39
C PRO A 247 -27.43 10.46 -19.44
N VAL A 248 -27.90 9.23 -19.31
CA VAL A 248 -27.07 8.02 -19.47
C VAL A 248 -26.95 7.76 -20.97
N PRO A 249 -25.72 7.75 -21.53
CA PRO A 249 -25.52 7.50 -22.95
C PRO A 249 -26.11 6.16 -23.37
N THR A 250 -26.68 6.13 -24.57
CA THR A 250 -27.24 4.88 -25.10
C THR A 250 -26.12 3.88 -25.40
N GLN A 251 -26.45 2.58 -25.40
CA GLN A 251 -25.46 1.51 -25.65
C GLN A 251 -24.65 1.74 -26.94
N LYS A 252 -25.30 2.27 -27.98
CA LYS A 252 -24.67 2.58 -29.27
C LYS A 252 -23.64 3.71 -29.17
N GLU A 253 -23.95 4.77 -28.42
CA GLU A 253 -23.01 5.88 -28.17
C GLU A 253 -21.77 5.41 -27.41
N VAL A 254 -21.94 4.49 -26.47
CA VAL A 254 -20.83 3.89 -25.71
C VAL A 254 -19.95 3.04 -26.64
N GLU A 255 -20.54 2.22 -27.50
CA GLU A 255 -19.81 1.38 -28.46
C GLU A 255 -19.03 2.24 -29.47
N GLU A 256 -19.63 3.30 -30.00
CA GLU A 256 -18.96 4.24 -30.91
C GLU A 256 -17.80 4.97 -30.23
N ALA A 257 -17.99 5.43 -28.99
CA ALA A 257 -16.93 6.08 -28.21
C ALA A 257 -15.76 5.11 -27.93
N LEU A 258 -16.06 3.85 -27.61
CA LEU A 258 -15.03 2.82 -27.40
C LEU A 258 -14.28 2.50 -28.70
N LEU A 259 -14.97 2.42 -29.83
CA LEU A 259 -14.35 2.23 -31.15
C LEU A 259 -13.45 3.42 -31.52
N GLN A 260 -13.90 4.64 -31.30
CA GLN A 260 -13.09 5.85 -31.54
C GLN A 260 -11.84 5.86 -30.65
N ARG A 261 -11.99 5.53 -29.36
CA ARG A 261 -10.86 5.44 -28.43
C ARG A 261 -9.84 4.38 -28.85
N ARG A 262 -10.30 3.19 -29.25
CA ARG A 262 -9.43 2.13 -29.78
C ARG A 262 -8.73 2.54 -31.07
N LYS A 263 -9.42 3.23 -31.97
CA LYS A 263 -8.83 3.76 -33.20
C LYS A 263 -7.73 4.78 -32.91
N MET A 264 -7.94 5.68 -31.95
CA MET A 264 -6.91 6.64 -31.51
C MET A 264 -5.71 5.95 -30.85
N GLU A 265 -5.94 4.95 -29.99
CA GLU A 265 -4.85 4.17 -29.37
C GLU A 265 -3.99 3.44 -30.41
N LEU A 266 -4.61 2.85 -31.44
CA LEU A 266 -3.88 2.18 -32.51
C LEU A 266 -3.12 3.18 -33.39
N LEU A 267 -3.71 4.33 -33.70
CA LEU A 267 -3.02 5.41 -34.42
C LEU A 267 -1.83 5.94 -33.63
N ALA A 268 -1.97 6.12 -32.31
CA ALA A 268 -0.86 6.55 -31.45
C ALA A 268 0.27 5.51 -31.38
N LYS A 269 -0.06 4.22 -31.43
CA LYS A 269 0.93 3.13 -31.36
C LYS A 269 1.62 2.84 -32.68
N TYR A 270 0.93 3.01 -33.81
CA TYR A 270 1.38 2.48 -35.11
C TYR A 270 1.50 3.52 -36.22
N ALA A 271 0.96 4.73 -36.05
CA ALA A 271 1.13 5.75 -37.09
C ALA A 271 2.45 6.52 -36.86
N SER A 272 3.27 6.59 -37.91
CA SER A 272 4.43 7.49 -37.95
C SER A 272 3.96 8.94 -37.95
N GLU A 273 4.76 9.84 -37.36
CA GLU A 273 4.46 11.28 -37.28
C GLU A 273 4.17 11.89 -38.67
N THR A 274 4.84 11.38 -39.71
CA THR A 274 4.65 11.78 -41.11
C THR A 274 3.27 11.42 -41.67
N LEU A 275 2.72 10.26 -41.30
CA LEU A 275 1.41 9.81 -41.76
C LEU A 275 0.28 10.57 -41.06
N GLN A 276 0.48 10.92 -39.78
CA GLN A 276 -0.46 11.75 -39.03
C GLN A 276 -0.54 13.16 -39.61
N ALA A 277 0.60 13.77 -39.96
CA ALA A 277 0.65 15.11 -40.58
C ALA A 277 -0.07 15.15 -41.94
N GLN A 278 0.19 14.17 -42.83
CA GLN A 278 -0.49 14.07 -44.12
C GLN A 278 -2.01 13.86 -43.97
N SER A 279 -2.44 13.09 -42.96
CA SER A 279 -3.87 12.89 -42.69
C SER A 279 -4.57 14.15 -42.18
N GLN A 280 -3.87 14.99 -41.42
CA GLN A 280 -4.39 16.27 -40.92
C GLN A 280 -4.49 17.30 -42.06
N GLU A 281 -3.47 17.39 -42.92
CA GLU A 281 -3.53 18.23 -44.13
C GLU A 281 -4.68 17.81 -45.05
N ALA A 282 -4.87 16.51 -45.27
CA ALA A 282 -5.98 16.00 -46.07
C ALA A 282 -7.37 16.32 -45.46
N ARG A 283 -7.50 16.27 -44.12
CA ARG A 283 -8.74 16.67 -43.43
C ARG A 283 -9.02 18.17 -43.57
N CYS A 284 -8.01 19.01 -43.39
CA CYS A 284 -8.12 20.45 -43.62
C CYS A 284 -8.54 20.78 -45.05
N LEU A 285 -8.01 20.07 -46.06
CA LEU A 285 -8.41 20.25 -47.46
C LEU A 285 -9.85 19.79 -47.75
N LEU A 286 -10.34 18.79 -47.01
CA LEU A 286 -11.71 18.28 -47.13
C LEU A 286 -12.73 19.06 -46.29
N GLY A 287 -12.30 20.04 -45.49
CA GLY A 287 -13.17 20.88 -44.66
C GLY A 287 -13.84 20.13 -43.49
N LEU A 288 -13.22 19.04 -43.03
CA LEU A 288 -13.59 18.26 -41.85
C LEU A 288 -12.67 18.58 -40.68
#